data_AF-A0A251WYB2-F1
#
_entry.id   AF-A0A251WYB2-F1
#
_cell.length_a   1.000
_cell.length_b   1.000
_cell.length_c   1.000
_cell.angle_alpha   90.00
_cell.angle_beta   90.00
_cell.angle_gamma   90.00
#
_symmetry.space_group_name_H-M   'P 1'
#
loop_
_entity.id
_entity.type
_entity.pdbx_description
1 polymer ?
#
loop_
_entity_poly.entity_id
_entity_poly.type
_entity_poly.pdbx_seq_one_letter_code
_entity_poly.pdbx_strand_id
1 'polypeptide(L)'
;MGRKHLIFAVLAWLPTTGLAQDELVGLWTTNNCGDPSSLEFQGYTLAAFGDGETGVILESSEISETEIDDWFLVRASSDDSSAFIATVEGEQFIQAWPNQDFAAETPQDLHLALTDGSIHPSTTPEAFDMVELRRCSDILAPAKILLGEPFEVLQGFDKAAWTCRENTGACARTMFDVADITGDGELTVAELARIFRSSIALGTAMDSNSSSQQVASFSAAGFLIAPIAGSAVLHSFDYDGSDSVSFDELLGERLPEELTGGKFEFGSIAEAIADINQMARGAAMLAGSAMR
;
A
#
# COMPACT_ATOMS: atom_id res chain seq x y z
N MET A 1 42.65 12.08 -31.80
CA MET A 1 43.51 11.03 -31.19
C MET A 1 43.56 11.35 -29.70
N GLY A 2 43.08 10.59 -28.73
CA GLY A 2 42.48 9.26 -28.62
C GLY A 2 42.38 8.92 -27.12
N ARG A 3 41.58 7.90 -26.78
CA ARG A 3 41.19 7.37 -25.44
C ARG A 3 40.02 8.15 -24.79
N LYS A 4 38.76 7.68 -24.79
CA LYS A 4 38.14 6.35 -24.60
C LYS A 4 38.52 5.67 -23.27
N HIS A 5 37.45 5.33 -22.53
CA HIS A 5 37.31 4.39 -21.41
C HIS A 5 37.39 4.96 -19.98
N LEU A 6 36.23 5.38 -19.47
CA LEU A 6 35.82 5.12 -18.09
C LEU A 6 34.28 5.00 -18.03
N ILE A 7 33.77 4.00 -18.73
CA ILE A 7 32.44 3.41 -18.51
C ILE A 7 32.78 1.98 -18.14
N PHE A 8 32.73 1.63 -16.85
CA PHE A 8 32.65 0.27 -16.29
C PHE A 8 32.94 0.37 -14.78
N ALA A 9 31.92 0.64 -13.96
CA ALA A 9 31.79 0.23 -12.55
C ALA A 9 30.56 0.88 -11.85
N VAL A 10 29.35 0.76 -12.41
CA VAL A 10 28.09 1.01 -11.66
C VAL A 10 27.04 -0.09 -11.95
N LEU A 11 27.42 -1.17 -12.65
CA LEU A 11 26.50 -2.22 -13.10
C LEU A 11 26.68 -3.56 -12.36
N ALA A 12 27.07 -3.52 -11.08
CA ALA A 12 27.16 -4.73 -10.25
C ALA A 12 26.46 -4.59 -8.88
N TRP A 13 25.74 -3.50 -8.65
CA TRP A 13 24.81 -3.34 -7.53
C TRP A 13 23.39 -3.31 -8.11
N LEU A 14 22.96 -4.46 -8.62
CA LEU A 14 21.54 -4.76 -8.83
C LEU A 14 21.19 -5.84 -7.79
N PRO A 15 19.96 -5.81 -7.25
CA PRO A 15 19.74 -5.69 -5.82
C PRO A 15 19.53 -7.05 -5.16
N THR A 16 20.31 -7.36 -4.13
CA THR A 16 19.95 -8.41 -3.17
C THR A 16 18.65 -8.09 -2.45
N THR A 17 18.30 -6.79 -2.35
CA THR A 17 17.11 -6.29 -1.66
C THR A 17 15.80 -6.84 -2.21
N GLY A 18 15.76 -7.31 -3.47
CA GLY A 18 14.55 -7.87 -4.06
C GLY A 18 14.10 -9.18 -3.40
N LEU A 19 15.04 -10.10 -3.11
CA LEU A 19 14.68 -11.41 -2.56
C LEU A 19 14.26 -11.35 -1.09
N ALA A 20 14.81 -10.40 -0.35
CA ALA A 20 14.55 -10.24 1.08
C ALA A 20 13.21 -9.54 1.34
N GLN A 21 12.81 -8.63 0.44
CA GLN A 21 11.50 -7.98 0.49
C GLN A 21 10.36 -8.97 0.19
N ASP A 22 10.57 -9.96 -0.68
CA ASP A 22 9.55 -10.97 -1.01
C ASP A 22 9.06 -11.73 0.23
N GLU A 23 9.89 -11.89 1.26
CA GLU A 23 9.52 -12.57 2.51
C GLU A 23 8.70 -11.68 3.44
N LEU A 24 8.89 -10.36 3.40
CA LEU A 24 8.13 -9.41 4.21
C LEU A 24 6.73 -9.17 3.63
N VAL A 25 6.60 -9.26 2.31
CA VAL A 25 5.36 -8.94 1.62
C VAL A 25 4.27 -9.97 1.95
N GLY A 26 3.16 -9.51 2.50
CA GLY A 26 2.05 -10.36 2.85
C GLY A 26 1.05 -9.73 3.80
N LEU A 27 0.07 -10.54 4.17
CA LEU A 27 -0.89 -10.22 5.22
C LEU A 27 -0.46 -10.89 6.52
N TRP A 28 -0.45 -10.12 7.59
CA TRP A 28 0.07 -10.46 8.91
C TRP A 28 -0.98 -10.16 9.98
N THR A 29 -0.84 -10.77 11.15
CA THR A 29 -1.74 -10.51 12.28
C THR A 29 -1.08 -10.67 13.64
N THR A 30 -1.38 -9.78 14.57
CA THR A 30 -1.00 -9.90 15.99
C THR A 30 -1.88 -10.89 16.76
N ASN A 31 -3.08 -11.19 16.23
CA ASN A 31 -4.04 -12.08 16.86
C ASN A 31 -4.43 -13.21 15.92
N ASN A 32 -5.51 -13.07 15.15
CA ASN A 32 -5.99 -14.13 14.26
C ASN A 32 -6.48 -13.57 12.93
N CYS A 33 -6.34 -14.34 11.85
CA CYS A 33 -6.68 -13.92 10.49
C CYS A 33 -8.17 -13.69 10.22
N GLY A 34 -9.04 -13.82 11.24
CA GLY A 34 -10.45 -13.46 11.14
C GLY A 34 -10.83 -12.18 11.85
N ASP A 35 -9.87 -11.52 12.51
CA ASP A 35 -10.09 -10.27 13.22
C ASP A 35 -9.49 -9.10 12.43
N PRO A 36 -10.33 -8.34 11.68
CA PRO A 36 -9.85 -7.26 10.82
C PRO A 36 -9.05 -6.18 11.53
N SER A 37 -9.33 -5.91 12.82
CA SER A 37 -8.59 -4.87 13.56
C SER A 37 -7.18 -5.29 13.94
N SER A 38 -6.84 -6.57 13.76
CA SER A 38 -5.50 -7.11 14.00
C SER A 38 -4.76 -7.48 12.71
N LEU A 39 -5.35 -7.20 11.55
CA LEU A 39 -4.73 -7.47 10.26
C LEU A 39 -3.80 -6.34 9.87
N GLU A 40 -2.66 -6.72 9.31
CA GLU A 40 -1.64 -5.82 8.81
C GLU A 40 -1.19 -6.28 7.43
N PHE A 41 -1.20 -5.40 6.45
CA PHE A 41 -0.58 -5.66 5.14
C PHE A 41 0.81 -5.04 5.12
N GLN A 42 1.81 -5.84 4.78
CA GLN A 42 3.14 -5.36 4.44
C GLN A 42 3.36 -5.56 2.95
N GLY A 43 3.62 -4.47 2.24
CA GLY A 43 3.94 -4.44 0.83
C GLY A 43 5.38 -4.00 0.57
N TYR A 44 5.78 -3.99 -0.70
CA TYR A 44 7.08 -3.48 -1.12
C TYR A 44 7.21 -1.96 -0.87
N THR A 45 6.08 -1.26 -0.96
CA THR A 45 5.98 0.20 -1.05
C THR A 45 4.94 0.76 -0.09
N LEU A 46 3.94 -0.04 0.27
CA LEU A 46 2.80 0.36 1.09
C LEU A 46 2.66 -0.62 2.25
N ALA A 47 2.41 -0.10 3.43
CA ALA A 47 1.98 -0.89 4.57
C ALA A 47 0.61 -0.40 5.05
N ALA A 48 -0.19 -1.31 5.60
CA ALA A 48 -1.52 -1.03 6.14
C ALA A 48 -1.65 -1.66 7.52
N PHE A 49 -1.93 -0.88 8.57
CA PHE A 49 -1.93 -1.37 9.95
C PHE A 49 -3.24 -1.08 10.65
N GLY A 50 -3.84 -2.09 11.27
CA GLY A 50 -4.90 -1.88 12.25
C GLY A 50 -4.32 -1.40 13.59
N ASP A 51 -4.72 -0.23 14.07
CA ASP A 51 -4.24 0.32 15.36
C ASP A 51 -5.15 -0.03 16.55
N GLY A 52 -6.23 -0.78 16.30
CA GLY A 52 -7.17 -1.28 17.31
C GLY A 52 -8.14 -0.25 17.91
N GLU A 53 -7.89 1.05 17.76
CA GLU A 53 -8.72 2.12 18.32
C GLU A 53 -9.30 3.04 17.25
N THR A 54 -8.52 3.28 16.21
CA THR A 54 -8.68 4.41 15.32
C THR A 54 -8.92 3.97 13.86
N GLY A 55 -8.34 2.89 13.35
CA GLY A 55 -8.61 2.42 11.99
C GLY A 55 -7.48 1.59 11.39
N VAL A 56 -7.37 1.63 10.05
CA VAL A 56 -6.33 1.02 9.21
C VAL A 56 -5.44 2.11 8.62
N ILE A 57 -4.29 2.39 9.20
CA ILE A 57 -3.38 3.42 8.69
C ILE A 57 -2.67 2.89 7.43
N LEU A 58 -2.69 3.64 6.31
CA LEU A 58 -1.81 3.36 5.15
C LEU A 58 -0.57 4.25 5.21
N GLU A 59 0.60 3.64 5.07
CA GLU A 59 1.87 4.34 5.07
C GLU A 59 2.72 3.89 3.89
N SER A 60 3.48 4.80 3.28
CA SER A 60 4.51 4.40 2.34
C SER A 60 5.71 3.85 3.09
N SER A 61 6.14 2.64 2.77
CA SER A 61 7.30 2.00 3.37
C SER A 61 8.50 1.99 2.43
N GLU A 62 9.67 2.22 3.00
CA GLU A 62 10.97 1.93 2.38
C GLU A 62 11.66 0.85 3.21
N ILE A 63 11.88 -0.30 2.57
CA ILE A 63 12.56 -1.44 3.18
C ILE A 63 13.99 -1.48 2.67
N SER A 64 14.95 -1.41 3.59
CA SER A 64 16.37 -1.48 3.32
C SER A 64 17.01 -2.64 4.07
N GLU A 65 17.93 -3.35 3.40
CA GLU A 65 18.77 -4.36 4.06
C GLU A 65 19.63 -3.71 5.16
N THR A 66 19.84 -4.44 6.25
CA THR A 66 20.84 -4.07 7.25
C THR A 66 22.06 -4.98 7.12
N GLU A 67 23.20 -4.58 7.69
CA GLU A 67 24.37 -5.47 7.82
C GLU A 67 24.21 -6.50 8.97
N ILE A 68 23.04 -6.51 9.63
CA ILE A 68 22.74 -7.37 10.77
C ILE A 68 21.89 -8.57 10.35
N ASP A 69 22.53 -9.75 10.26
CA ASP A 69 21.86 -11.04 10.07
C ASP A 69 20.72 -10.97 9.02
N ASP A 70 19.52 -11.41 9.39
CA ASP A 70 18.30 -11.41 8.56
C ASP A 70 17.32 -10.28 8.97
N TRP A 71 17.85 -9.15 9.49
CA TRP A 71 17.04 -7.98 9.87
C TRP A 71 17.01 -6.91 8.78
N PHE A 72 15.86 -6.29 8.61
CA PHE A 72 15.57 -5.23 7.66
C PHE A 72 15.24 -3.95 8.40
N LEU A 73 15.75 -2.82 7.90
CA LEU A 73 15.33 -1.49 8.35
C LEU A 73 14.14 -1.06 7.52
N VAL A 74 13.00 -0.86 8.18
CA VAL A 74 11.75 -0.40 7.59
C VAL A 74 11.48 1.03 8.03
N ARG A 75 11.24 1.90 7.06
CA ARG A 75 10.96 3.33 7.30
C ARG A 75 9.63 3.70 6.69
N ALA A 76 8.71 4.22 7.50
CA ALA A 76 7.49 4.86 7.02
C ALA A 76 7.84 6.31 6.61
N SER A 77 7.79 6.63 5.32
CA SER A 77 8.12 7.97 4.79
C SER A 77 9.56 8.48 5.07
N SER A 78 10.02 9.49 4.33
CA SER A 78 11.35 10.11 4.54
C SER A 78 11.41 11.00 5.78
N ASP A 79 10.25 11.42 6.28
CA ASP A 79 10.11 12.49 7.27
C ASP A 79 9.68 11.96 8.65
N ASP A 80 9.46 10.65 8.79
CA ASP A 80 9.00 10.06 10.05
C ASP A 80 10.13 9.47 10.90
N SER A 81 9.99 9.65 12.21
CA SER A 81 10.83 9.10 13.26
C SER A 81 10.49 7.65 13.62
N SER A 82 9.45 7.08 13.02
CA SER A 82 8.89 5.76 13.31
C SER A 82 9.63 4.60 12.64
N ALA A 83 10.93 4.76 12.35
CA ALA A 83 11.74 3.68 11.79
C ALA A 83 11.80 2.50 12.76
N PHE A 84 11.56 1.30 12.23
CA PHE A 84 11.68 0.05 12.97
C PHE A 84 12.55 -0.93 12.21
N ILE A 85 13.00 -1.96 12.90
CA ILE A 85 13.63 -3.10 12.25
C ILE A 85 12.71 -4.30 12.30
N ALA A 86 12.80 -5.14 11.28
CA ALA A 86 11.97 -6.32 11.20
C ALA A 86 12.69 -7.52 10.61
N THR A 87 12.22 -8.70 10.96
CA THR A 87 12.73 -9.97 10.42
C THR A 87 11.58 -10.94 10.18
N VAL A 88 11.79 -11.91 9.30
CA VAL A 88 10.83 -12.97 9.00
C VAL A 88 11.45 -14.31 9.35
N GLU A 89 10.81 -15.02 10.29
CA GLU A 89 11.21 -16.35 10.71
C GLU A 89 10.08 -17.34 10.40
N GLY A 90 10.10 -17.89 9.18
CA GLY A 90 9.06 -18.82 8.71
C GLY A 90 7.71 -18.14 8.53
N GLU A 91 6.76 -18.39 9.43
CA GLU A 91 5.43 -17.75 9.43
C GLU A 91 5.32 -16.57 10.41
N GLN A 92 6.42 -16.23 11.09
CA GLN A 92 6.47 -15.12 12.03
C GLN A 92 7.14 -13.92 11.39
N PHE A 93 6.54 -12.75 11.56
CA PHE A 93 7.12 -11.46 11.23
C PHE A 93 7.28 -10.69 12.53
N ILE A 94 8.52 -10.32 12.84
CA ILE A 94 8.86 -9.65 14.09
C ILE A 94 9.21 -8.22 13.76
N GLN A 95 8.50 -7.27 14.36
CA GLN A 95 8.81 -5.85 14.29
C GLN A 95 9.40 -5.40 15.63
N ALA A 96 10.44 -4.58 15.59
CA ALA A 96 11.14 -4.09 16.77
C ALA A 96 11.38 -2.58 16.63
N TRP A 97 10.75 -1.81 17.51
CA TRP A 97 10.94 -0.36 17.62
C TRP A 97 11.93 -0.06 18.74
N PRO A 98 12.93 0.80 18.54
CA PRO A 98 13.77 1.25 19.64
C PRO A 98 12.89 1.90 20.72
N ASN A 99 13.05 1.46 21.97
CA ASN A 99 12.31 2.05 23.07
C ASN A 99 12.81 3.48 23.36
N GLN A 100 12.11 4.25 24.19
CA GLN A 100 12.48 5.65 24.48
C GLN A 100 13.87 5.82 25.14
N ASP A 101 14.35 4.82 25.87
CA ASP A 101 15.66 4.85 26.52
C ASP A 101 16.82 4.65 25.54
N PHE A 102 16.52 4.09 24.36
CA PHE A 102 17.45 3.83 23.25
C PHE A 102 17.00 4.49 21.94
N ALA A 103 16.06 5.46 22.02
CA ALA A 103 15.50 6.12 20.85
C ALA A 103 16.61 6.88 20.14
N ALA A 104 16.98 6.37 18.97
CA ALA A 104 17.81 7.10 18.04
C ALA A 104 17.09 8.41 17.67
N GLU A 105 17.79 9.54 17.73
CA GLU A 105 17.18 10.84 17.37
C GLU A 105 16.76 10.88 15.90
N THR A 106 17.41 10.06 15.07
CA THR A 106 17.11 9.93 13.64
C THR A 106 17.15 8.46 13.18
N PRO A 107 16.48 8.13 12.06
CA PRO A 107 16.62 6.81 11.42
C PRO A 107 18.08 6.47 11.04
N GLN A 108 18.91 7.48 10.72
CA GLN A 108 20.33 7.29 10.43
C GLN A 108 21.11 6.88 11.67
N ASP A 109 20.79 7.47 12.83
CA ASP A 109 21.41 7.08 14.10
C ASP A 109 21.05 5.64 14.48
N LEU A 110 19.79 5.23 14.22
CA LEU A 110 19.36 3.84 14.39
C LEU A 110 20.15 2.91 13.48
N HIS A 111 20.25 3.23 12.19
CA HIS A 111 21.00 2.43 11.24
C HIS A 111 22.49 2.29 11.63
N LEU A 112 23.11 3.38 12.12
CA LEU A 112 24.49 3.35 12.60
C LEU A 112 24.65 2.50 13.87
N ALA A 113 23.76 2.66 14.85
CA ALA A 113 23.78 1.91 16.11
C ALA A 113 23.55 0.40 15.89
N LEU A 114 22.77 0.07 14.87
CA LEU A 114 22.61 -1.29 14.39
C LEU A 114 23.91 -1.79 13.75
N THR A 115 24.42 -1.06 12.76
CA THR A 115 25.60 -1.48 11.98
C THR A 115 26.86 -1.62 12.83
N ASP A 116 27.04 -0.79 13.86
CA ASP A 116 28.17 -0.88 14.79
C ASP A 116 27.96 -1.90 15.92
N GLY A 117 26.78 -2.53 15.99
CA GLY A 117 26.41 -3.54 16.97
C GLY A 117 26.20 -3.00 18.39
N SER A 118 26.03 -1.69 18.57
CA SER A 118 25.75 -1.09 19.88
C SER A 118 24.38 -1.48 20.42
N ILE A 119 23.41 -1.73 19.54
CA ILE A 119 22.11 -2.32 19.86
C ILE A 119 21.79 -3.44 18.86
N HIS A 120 21.13 -4.50 19.33
CA HIS A 120 20.72 -5.62 18.49
C HIS A 120 19.53 -6.37 19.10
N PRO A 121 18.43 -6.64 18.36
CA PRO A 121 17.23 -7.28 18.92
C PRO A 121 17.49 -8.61 19.64
N SER A 122 18.36 -9.46 19.09
CA SER A 122 18.67 -10.76 19.70
C SER A 122 19.56 -10.69 20.95
N THR A 123 20.39 -9.65 21.13
CA THR A 123 21.34 -9.57 22.26
C THR A 123 20.98 -8.49 23.28
N THR A 124 20.21 -7.49 22.88
CA THR A 124 19.68 -6.41 23.74
C THR A 124 18.18 -6.24 23.48
N PRO A 125 17.36 -7.29 23.65
CA PRO A 125 15.92 -7.24 23.37
C PRO A 125 15.20 -6.16 24.19
N GLU A 126 15.69 -5.86 25.39
CA GLU A 126 15.14 -4.81 26.25
C GLU A 126 15.28 -3.39 25.68
N ALA A 127 16.14 -3.19 24.68
CA ALA A 127 16.26 -1.91 23.97
C ALA A 127 15.14 -1.70 22.94
N PHE A 128 14.28 -2.71 22.73
CA PHE A 128 13.25 -2.69 21.72
C PHE A 128 11.87 -3.04 22.30
N ASP A 129 10.85 -2.33 21.84
CA ASP A 129 9.47 -2.77 21.92
C ASP A 129 9.21 -3.69 20.73
N MET A 130 8.98 -4.98 21.00
CA MET A 130 8.82 -6.01 19.95
C MET A 130 7.36 -6.44 19.79
N VAL A 131 6.93 -6.56 18.55
CA VAL A 131 5.63 -7.11 18.16
C VAL A 131 5.85 -8.31 17.26
N GLU A 132 5.25 -9.44 17.62
CA GLU A 132 5.25 -10.64 16.80
C GLU A 132 3.92 -10.74 16.06
N LEU A 133 4.01 -10.87 14.74
CA LEU A 133 2.90 -11.11 13.84
C LEU A 133 3.00 -12.48 13.20
N ARG A 134 1.85 -13.03 12.84
CA ARG A 134 1.73 -14.31 12.14
C ARG A 134 1.17 -14.12 10.75
N ARG A 135 1.72 -14.85 9.77
CA ARG A 135 1.26 -14.78 8.40
C ARG A 135 -0.16 -15.30 8.25
N CYS A 136 -0.96 -14.60 7.46
CA CYS A 136 -2.29 -15.02 7.04
C CYS A 136 -2.24 -15.54 5.61
N SER A 137 -2.31 -16.86 5.45
CA SER A 137 -2.39 -17.48 4.12
C SER A 137 -3.73 -17.24 3.42
N ASP A 138 -4.80 -16.97 4.19
CA ASP A 138 -6.10 -16.53 3.70
C ASP A 138 -6.81 -15.71 4.79
N ILE A 139 -7.69 -14.82 4.35
CA ILE A 139 -8.55 -14.03 5.23
C ILE A 139 -9.78 -14.88 5.56
N LEU A 140 -10.12 -15.03 6.85
CA LEU A 140 -11.32 -15.80 7.23
C LEU A 140 -12.60 -15.14 6.68
N ALA A 141 -13.61 -15.98 6.40
CA ALA A 141 -14.79 -15.59 5.61
C ALA A 141 -15.47 -14.26 5.99
N PRO A 142 -15.66 -13.90 7.29
CA PRO A 142 -16.28 -12.63 7.65
C PRO A 142 -15.46 -11.42 7.19
N ALA A 143 -14.15 -11.47 7.39
CA ALA A 143 -13.23 -10.43 6.97
C ALA A 143 -13.07 -10.39 5.43
N LYS A 144 -13.12 -11.55 4.77
CA LYS A 144 -13.03 -11.67 3.31
C LYS A 144 -14.22 -11.00 2.59
N ILE A 145 -15.42 -11.07 3.16
CA ILE A 145 -16.61 -10.41 2.60
C ILE A 145 -16.46 -8.88 2.63
N LEU A 146 -15.87 -8.35 3.70
CA LEU A 146 -15.73 -6.91 3.90
C LEU A 146 -14.51 -6.32 3.20
N LEU A 147 -13.37 -7.02 3.28
CA LEU A 147 -12.06 -6.49 2.93
C LEU A 147 -11.35 -7.28 1.83
N GLY A 148 -11.90 -8.41 1.36
CA GLY A 148 -11.23 -9.23 0.34
C GLY A 148 -10.92 -8.45 -0.94
N GLU A 149 -11.94 -7.80 -1.51
CA GLU A 149 -11.78 -6.94 -2.69
C GLU A 149 -10.85 -5.73 -2.42
N PRO A 150 -11.04 -4.95 -1.33
CA PRO A 150 -10.09 -3.91 -0.92
C PRO A 150 -8.63 -4.35 -0.81
N PHE A 151 -8.36 -5.50 -0.19
CA PHE A 151 -7.00 -6.02 -0.02
C PHE A 151 -6.36 -6.47 -1.34
N GLU A 152 -7.14 -7.07 -2.24
CA GLU A 152 -6.63 -7.43 -3.57
C GLU A 152 -6.26 -6.18 -4.37
N VAL A 153 -7.06 -5.11 -4.28
CA VAL A 153 -6.76 -3.82 -4.92
C VAL A 153 -5.51 -3.19 -4.30
N LEU A 154 -5.39 -3.21 -2.97
CA LEU A 154 -4.21 -2.70 -2.26
C LEU A 154 -2.92 -3.44 -2.68
N GLN A 155 -2.96 -4.77 -2.74
CA GLN A 155 -1.85 -5.60 -3.23
C GLN A 155 -1.49 -5.28 -4.68
N GLY A 156 -2.51 -5.08 -5.53
CA GLY A 156 -2.31 -4.64 -6.91
C GLY A 156 -1.59 -3.29 -6.97
N PHE A 157 -2.04 -2.30 -6.19
CA PHE A 157 -1.40 -0.99 -6.13
C PHE A 157 0.02 -1.04 -5.58
N ASP A 158 0.31 -1.85 -4.57
CA ASP A 158 1.66 -2.02 -4.05
C ASP A 158 2.61 -2.62 -5.12
N LYS A 159 2.16 -3.64 -5.84
CA LYS A 159 2.92 -4.21 -6.96
C LYS A 159 3.11 -3.21 -8.11
N ALA A 160 2.07 -2.44 -8.43
CA ALA A 160 2.16 -1.39 -9.43
C ALA A 160 3.14 -0.30 -9.00
N ALA A 161 3.09 0.10 -7.74
CA ALA A 161 3.99 1.07 -7.14
C ALA A 161 5.45 0.63 -7.22
N TRP A 162 5.71 -0.64 -6.91
CA TRP A 162 7.04 -1.24 -7.08
C TRP A 162 7.51 -1.16 -8.53
N THR A 163 6.63 -1.53 -9.47
CA THR A 163 6.92 -1.47 -10.91
C THR A 163 7.18 -0.04 -11.38
N CYS A 164 6.43 0.95 -10.86
CA CYS A 164 6.64 2.36 -11.16
C CYS A 164 8.03 2.86 -10.73
N ARG A 165 8.55 2.37 -9.59
CA ARG A 165 9.90 2.71 -9.11
C ARG A 165 11.00 2.17 -10.03
N GLU A 166 10.85 0.91 -10.45
CA GLU A 166 11.83 0.23 -11.31
C GLU A 166 11.73 0.63 -12.79
N ASN A 167 10.52 0.96 -13.26
CA ASN A 167 10.23 1.28 -14.65
C ASN A 167 9.06 2.27 -14.76
N THR A 168 9.40 3.56 -14.76
CA THR A 168 8.45 4.67 -14.91
C THR A 168 7.58 4.54 -16.17
N GLY A 169 8.13 4.03 -17.27
CA GLY A 169 7.40 3.83 -18.53
C GLY A 169 6.31 2.75 -18.45
N ALA A 170 6.42 1.81 -17.52
CA ALA A 170 5.41 0.77 -17.28
C ALA A 170 4.38 1.17 -16.21
N CYS A 171 4.58 2.30 -15.52
CA CYS A 171 3.83 2.66 -14.32
C CYS A 171 2.33 2.79 -14.58
N ALA A 172 1.94 3.66 -15.52
CA ALA A 172 0.54 3.91 -15.84
C ALA A 172 -0.19 2.64 -16.27
N ARG A 173 0.46 1.81 -17.10
CA ARG A 173 -0.12 0.53 -17.54
C ARG A 173 -0.30 -0.44 -16.38
N THR A 174 0.70 -0.56 -15.52
CA THR A 174 0.60 -1.46 -14.37
C THR A 174 -0.50 -1.02 -13.40
N MET A 175 -0.70 0.29 -13.21
CA MET A 175 -1.81 0.84 -12.44
C MET A 175 -3.17 0.54 -13.08
N PHE A 176 -3.27 0.65 -14.42
CA PHE A 176 -4.47 0.27 -15.15
C PHE A 176 -4.79 -1.22 -15.00
N ASP A 177 -3.77 -2.08 -15.07
CA ASP A 177 -3.92 -3.54 -14.92
C ASP A 177 -4.37 -3.94 -13.49
N VAL A 178 -4.29 -3.06 -12.49
CA VAL A 178 -4.92 -3.29 -11.17
C VAL A 178 -6.45 -3.24 -11.27
N ALA A 179 -6.96 -2.36 -12.13
CA ALA A 179 -8.40 -2.18 -12.36
C ALA A 179 -8.94 -3.17 -13.39
N ASP A 180 -8.18 -3.51 -14.42
CA ASP A 180 -8.54 -4.50 -15.46
C ASP A 180 -8.33 -5.93 -14.95
N ILE A 181 -9.38 -6.50 -14.36
CA ILE A 181 -9.32 -7.81 -13.72
C ILE A 181 -9.39 -8.91 -14.76
N THR A 182 -10.18 -8.67 -15.80
CA THR A 182 -10.37 -9.65 -16.86
C THR A 182 -9.12 -9.79 -17.73
N GLY A 183 -8.28 -8.75 -17.75
CA GLY A 183 -7.04 -8.69 -18.52
C GLY A 183 -7.29 -8.50 -20.01
N ASP A 184 -8.45 -7.95 -20.38
CA ASP A 184 -8.83 -7.75 -21.78
C ASP A 184 -8.36 -6.40 -22.35
N GLY A 185 -7.76 -5.55 -21.50
CA GLY A 185 -7.23 -4.24 -21.86
C GLY A 185 -8.24 -3.11 -21.73
N GLU A 186 -9.43 -3.40 -21.23
CA GLU A 186 -10.57 -2.51 -21.17
C GLU A 186 -11.11 -2.43 -19.72
N LEU A 187 -11.66 -1.28 -19.32
CA LEU A 187 -12.31 -1.12 -18.02
C LEU A 187 -13.81 -1.03 -18.17
N THR A 188 -14.51 -2.06 -17.70
CA THR A 188 -15.96 -2.04 -17.60
C THR A 188 -16.44 -1.23 -16.39
N VAL A 189 -17.73 -0.88 -16.36
CA VAL A 189 -18.36 -0.27 -15.16
C VAL A 189 -18.16 -1.13 -13.91
N ALA A 190 -18.16 -2.46 -14.05
CA ALA A 190 -17.99 -3.37 -12.92
C ALA A 190 -16.58 -3.29 -12.32
N GLU A 191 -15.56 -3.20 -13.15
CA GLU A 191 -14.16 -3.05 -12.77
C GLU A 191 -13.88 -1.67 -12.17
N LEU A 192 -14.38 -0.61 -12.80
CA LEU A 192 -14.32 0.74 -12.23
C LEU A 192 -15.02 0.81 -10.87
N ALA A 193 -16.21 0.20 -10.76
CA ALA A 193 -16.92 0.14 -9.50
C ALA A 193 -16.16 -0.65 -8.41
N ARG A 194 -15.38 -1.67 -8.79
CA ARG A 194 -14.51 -2.39 -7.84
C ARG A 194 -13.47 -1.46 -7.23
N ILE A 195 -12.81 -0.65 -8.06
CA ILE A 195 -11.83 0.33 -7.57
C ILE A 195 -12.51 1.33 -6.63
N PHE A 196 -13.67 1.89 -6.99
CA PHE A 196 -14.39 2.81 -6.11
C PHE A 196 -14.84 2.18 -4.79
N ARG A 197 -15.39 0.96 -4.80
CA ARG A 197 -15.76 0.24 -3.56
C ARG A 197 -14.55 -0.01 -2.68
N SER A 198 -13.44 -0.44 -3.28
CA SER A 198 -12.19 -0.70 -2.59
C SER A 198 -11.63 0.57 -1.97
N SER A 199 -11.58 1.68 -2.71
CA SER A 199 -11.13 2.97 -2.18
C SER A 199 -12.02 3.49 -1.05
N ILE A 200 -13.34 3.32 -1.14
CA ILE A 200 -14.27 3.69 -0.07
C ILE A 200 -14.00 2.84 1.18
N ALA A 201 -13.88 1.52 1.03
CA ALA A 201 -13.62 0.63 2.16
C ALA A 201 -12.25 0.92 2.81
N LEU A 202 -11.19 1.03 2.00
CA LEU A 202 -9.83 1.33 2.46
C LEU A 202 -9.78 2.68 3.15
N GLY A 203 -10.20 3.78 2.50
CA GLY A 203 -10.07 5.09 3.13
C GLY A 203 -11.08 5.36 4.25
N THR A 204 -12.19 4.61 4.34
CA THR A 204 -12.99 4.59 5.58
C THR A 204 -12.22 3.87 6.68
N ALA A 205 -11.61 2.72 6.37
CA ALA A 205 -10.77 2.02 7.31
C ALA A 205 -9.63 2.94 7.77
N MET A 206 -9.03 3.75 6.89
CA MET A 206 -7.97 4.72 7.23
C MET A 206 -8.34 5.91 8.06
N ASP A 207 -9.63 6.26 8.18
CA ASP A 207 -9.98 7.32 9.11
C ASP A 207 -9.85 6.79 10.52
N SER A 208 -8.89 7.38 11.24
CA SER A 208 -8.54 7.15 12.63
C SER A 208 -9.71 7.32 13.63
N ASN A 209 -10.95 7.56 13.18
CA ASN A 209 -12.13 7.63 14.04
C ASN A 209 -13.22 6.65 13.60
N SER A 210 -12.90 5.70 12.71
CA SER A 210 -13.88 4.79 12.12
C SER A 210 -13.94 3.47 12.88
N SER A 211 -15.10 3.18 13.45
CA SER A 211 -15.42 1.84 13.95
C SER A 211 -15.56 0.81 12.84
N SER A 212 -15.37 -0.47 13.16
CA SER A 212 -15.63 -1.59 12.24
C SER A 212 -17.06 -1.57 11.66
N GLN A 213 -18.04 -1.11 12.44
CA GLN A 213 -19.42 -0.92 11.98
C GLN A 213 -19.53 0.20 10.93
N GLN A 214 -18.77 1.28 11.05
CA GLN A 214 -18.70 2.33 10.03
C GLN A 214 -18.06 1.80 8.75
N VAL A 215 -16.92 1.11 8.83
CA VAL A 215 -16.28 0.47 7.66
C VAL A 215 -17.27 -0.44 6.94
N ALA A 216 -18.01 -1.28 7.67
CA ALA A 216 -19.04 -2.13 7.09
C ALA A 216 -20.18 -1.33 6.42
N SER A 217 -20.63 -0.25 7.07
CA SER A 217 -21.72 0.59 6.56
C SER A 217 -21.32 1.35 5.30
N PHE A 218 -20.09 1.89 5.25
CA PHE A 218 -19.56 2.57 4.08
C PHE A 218 -19.24 1.61 2.95
N SER A 219 -18.73 0.40 3.26
CA SER A 219 -18.54 -0.66 2.26
C SER A 219 -19.88 -1.04 1.62
N ALA A 220 -20.93 -1.19 2.44
CA ALA A 220 -22.29 -1.43 1.94
C ALA A 220 -22.82 -0.28 1.08
N ALA A 221 -22.61 0.97 1.48
CA ALA A 221 -22.96 2.14 0.68
C ALA A 221 -22.17 2.22 -0.64
N GLY A 222 -20.92 1.76 -0.64
CA GLY A 222 -20.06 1.64 -1.81
C GLY A 222 -20.71 0.81 -2.92
N PHE A 223 -21.43 -0.27 -2.60
CA PHE A 223 -22.16 -1.05 -3.61
C PHE A 223 -23.23 -0.26 -4.36
N LEU A 224 -23.79 0.79 -3.75
CA LEU A 224 -24.81 1.64 -4.37
C LEU A 224 -24.18 2.76 -5.21
N ILE A 225 -23.11 3.38 -4.69
CA ILE A 225 -22.52 4.58 -5.28
C ILE A 225 -21.48 4.23 -6.34
N ALA A 226 -20.72 3.15 -6.16
CA ALA A 226 -19.61 2.80 -7.04
C ALA A 226 -20.02 2.51 -8.49
N PRO A 227 -21.15 1.84 -8.79
CA PRO A 227 -21.60 1.69 -10.18
C PRO A 227 -21.95 3.02 -10.84
N ILE A 228 -22.47 3.99 -10.08
CA ILE A 228 -22.78 5.34 -10.58
C ILE A 228 -21.49 6.09 -10.90
N ALA A 229 -20.51 6.04 -10.00
CA ALA A 229 -19.20 6.64 -10.21
C ALA A 229 -18.47 5.99 -11.40
N GLY A 230 -18.48 4.66 -11.49
CA GLY A 230 -17.91 3.90 -12.61
C GLY A 230 -18.59 4.25 -13.94
N SER A 231 -19.92 4.36 -13.96
CA SER A 231 -20.66 4.78 -15.15
C SER A 231 -20.37 6.24 -15.54
N ALA A 232 -20.17 7.13 -14.57
CA ALA A 232 -19.77 8.51 -14.86
C ALA A 232 -18.39 8.59 -15.50
N VAL A 233 -17.43 7.77 -15.04
CA VAL A 233 -16.11 7.63 -15.69
C VAL A 233 -16.29 7.06 -17.09
N LEU A 234 -16.99 5.93 -17.25
CA LEU A 234 -17.27 5.32 -18.54
C LEU A 234 -17.79 6.36 -19.55
N HIS A 235 -18.90 7.03 -19.24
CA HIS A 235 -19.52 7.99 -20.16
C HIS A 235 -18.71 9.27 -20.40
N SER A 236 -17.65 9.52 -19.62
CA SER A 236 -16.76 10.66 -19.82
C SER A 236 -15.55 10.33 -20.73
N PHE A 237 -15.18 9.05 -20.80
CA PHE A 237 -13.96 8.60 -21.46
C PHE A 237 -14.18 7.61 -22.60
N ASP A 238 -15.32 6.90 -22.66
CA ASP A 238 -15.72 6.03 -23.77
C ASP A 238 -16.05 6.89 -25.01
N TYR A 239 -15.03 7.20 -25.80
CA TYR A 239 -15.13 8.07 -26.97
C TYR A 239 -15.57 7.30 -28.21
N ASP A 240 -15.34 6.00 -28.24
CA ASP A 240 -15.70 5.13 -29.36
C ASP A 240 -17.05 4.40 -29.20
N GLY A 241 -17.64 4.45 -28.00
CA GLY A 241 -18.95 3.88 -27.68
C GLY A 241 -18.90 2.36 -27.47
N SER A 242 -17.79 1.86 -26.94
CA SER A 242 -17.54 0.43 -26.71
C SER A 242 -18.19 -0.13 -25.44
N ASP A 243 -18.79 0.71 -24.59
CA ASP A 243 -19.28 0.37 -23.25
C ASP A 243 -18.15 -0.11 -22.30
N SER A 244 -16.90 0.25 -22.63
CA SER A 244 -15.70 0.09 -21.81
C SER A 244 -14.79 1.31 -21.95
N VAL A 245 -13.75 1.38 -21.12
CA VAL A 245 -12.72 2.42 -21.23
C VAL A 245 -11.37 1.77 -21.43
N SER A 246 -10.78 1.98 -22.60
CA SER A 246 -9.44 1.52 -22.91
C SER A 246 -8.37 2.36 -22.19
N PHE A 247 -7.15 1.83 -22.11
CA PHE A 247 -6.00 2.58 -21.58
C PHE A 247 -5.77 3.90 -22.34
N ASP A 248 -5.89 3.87 -23.67
CA ASP A 248 -5.64 5.02 -24.54
C ASP A 248 -6.72 6.09 -24.41
N GLU A 249 -7.98 5.71 -24.20
CA GLU A 249 -9.06 6.67 -23.96
C GLU A 249 -8.91 7.39 -22.62
N LEU A 250 -8.51 6.65 -21.59
CA LEU A 250 -8.31 7.19 -20.25
C LEU A 250 -7.09 8.14 -20.23
N LEU A 251 -5.97 7.71 -20.82
CA LEU A 251 -4.65 8.31 -20.58
C LEU A 251 -3.91 8.80 -21.84
N GLY A 252 -4.29 8.39 -23.04
CA GLY A 252 -3.51 8.57 -24.27
C GLY A 252 -3.17 10.01 -24.63
N GLU A 253 -4.08 10.96 -24.41
CA GLU A 253 -3.81 12.40 -24.65
C GLU A 253 -3.34 13.14 -23.39
N ARG A 254 -3.32 12.46 -22.24
CA ARG A 254 -3.20 13.09 -20.91
C ARG A 254 -1.92 12.74 -20.18
N LEU A 255 -1.14 11.77 -20.66
CA LEU A 255 0.19 11.51 -20.13
C LEU A 255 1.17 12.50 -20.74
N PRO A 256 1.59 13.58 -20.03
CA PRO A 256 2.71 14.38 -20.47
C PRO A 256 3.94 13.48 -20.66
N GLU A 257 4.73 13.77 -21.68
CA GLU A 257 5.99 13.08 -22.01
C GLU A 257 6.92 13.00 -20.78
N GLU A 258 6.76 13.92 -19.82
CA GLU A 258 7.52 14.06 -18.57
C GLU A 258 7.14 13.05 -17.47
N LEU A 259 5.94 12.43 -17.50
CA LEU A 259 5.58 11.33 -16.60
C LEU A 259 6.32 10.02 -16.93
N THR A 260 7.05 9.97 -18.04
CA THR A 260 7.99 8.87 -18.32
C THR A 260 9.29 8.95 -17.51
N GLY A 261 9.53 10.02 -16.75
CA GLY A 261 10.77 10.21 -15.97
C GLY A 261 10.63 10.81 -14.56
N GLY A 262 9.43 11.22 -14.14
CA GLY A 262 9.18 11.77 -12.79
C GLY A 262 8.99 10.69 -11.73
N LYS A 263 9.43 10.95 -10.49
CA LYS A 263 9.08 10.11 -9.33
C LYS A 263 7.59 10.25 -9.06
N PHE A 264 6.84 9.16 -9.18
CA PHE A 264 5.46 9.10 -8.76
C PHE A 264 5.42 9.15 -7.22
N GLU A 265 4.85 10.20 -6.64
CA GLU A 265 4.74 10.34 -5.18
C GLU A 265 3.44 9.70 -4.68
N PHE A 266 3.57 8.57 -4.00
CA PHE A 266 2.45 7.74 -3.53
C PHE A 266 1.58 8.39 -2.44
N GLY A 267 2.06 9.45 -1.79
CA GLY A 267 1.22 10.30 -0.94
C GLY A 267 -0.04 10.76 -1.67
N SER A 268 0.05 10.99 -2.99
CA SER A 268 -1.10 11.36 -3.83
C SER A 268 -2.17 10.26 -3.96
N ILE A 269 -1.81 8.98 -3.83
CA ILE A 269 -2.79 7.88 -3.87
C ILE A 269 -3.56 7.81 -2.55
N ALA A 270 -2.86 7.90 -1.42
CA ALA A 270 -3.49 7.94 -0.09
C ALA A 270 -4.42 9.16 0.03
N GLU A 271 -3.98 10.33 -0.46
CA GLU A 271 -4.80 11.54 -0.56
C GLU A 271 -5.99 11.37 -1.50
N ALA A 272 -5.81 10.77 -2.68
CA ALA A 272 -6.91 10.51 -3.61
C ALA A 272 -7.96 9.55 -3.02
N ILE A 273 -7.52 8.52 -2.29
CA ILE A 273 -8.39 7.60 -1.54
C ILE A 273 -9.16 8.38 -0.46
N ALA A 274 -8.51 9.28 0.27
CA ALA A 274 -9.14 10.13 1.28
C ALA A 274 -10.19 11.08 0.67
N ASP A 275 -9.90 11.69 -0.48
CA ASP A 275 -10.82 12.59 -1.20
C ASP A 275 -12.07 11.86 -1.70
N ILE A 276 -11.91 10.67 -2.28
CA ILE A 276 -13.03 9.80 -2.68
C ILE A 276 -13.93 9.50 -1.47
N ASN A 277 -13.33 9.26 -0.30
CA ASN A 277 -14.09 9.03 0.93
C ASN A 277 -14.86 10.26 1.41
N GLN A 278 -14.27 11.45 1.30
CA GLN A 278 -14.98 12.68 1.65
C GLN A 278 -16.22 12.90 0.77
N MET A 279 -16.10 12.61 -0.53
CA MET A 279 -17.24 12.66 -1.45
C MET A 279 -18.31 11.61 -1.11
N ALA A 280 -17.90 10.37 -0.81
CA ALA A 280 -18.80 9.28 -0.43
C ALA A 280 -19.58 9.61 0.88
N ARG A 281 -18.91 10.24 1.86
CA ARG A 281 -19.55 10.74 3.09
C ARG A 281 -20.60 11.81 2.80
N GLY A 282 -20.28 12.76 1.91
CA GLY A 282 -21.25 13.76 1.44
C GLY A 282 -22.49 13.12 0.81
N ALA A 283 -22.30 12.16 -0.10
CA ALA A 283 -23.38 11.44 -0.75
C ALA A 283 -24.23 10.62 0.24
N ALA A 284 -23.60 9.93 1.19
CA ALA A 284 -24.29 9.15 2.22
C ALA A 284 -25.14 10.04 3.15
N MET A 285 -24.64 11.22 3.54
CA MET A 285 -25.40 12.20 4.32
C MET A 285 -26.64 12.71 3.57
N LEU A 286 -26.51 12.96 2.26
CA LEU A 286 -27.64 13.37 1.42
C LEU A 286 -28.68 12.24 1.31
N ALA A 287 -28.26 11.00 1.08
CA ALA A 287 -29.15 9.84 1.02
C ALA A 287 -29.89 9.59 2.35
N GLY A 288 -29.21 9.74 3.49
CA GLY A 288 -29.82 9.62 4.81
C GLY A 288 -30.83 10.74 5.15
N SER A 289 -30.63 11.94 4.59
CA SER A 289 -31.58 13.05 4.75
C SER A 289 -32.87 12.88 3.94
N ALA A 290 -32.82 12.17 2.81
CA ALA A 290 -33.97 11.90 1.95
C ALA A 290 -34.90 10.79 2.48
N MET A 291 -34.46 10.03 3.49
CA MET A 291 -35.23 8.94 4.12
C MET A 291 -35.89 9.32 5.45
N ARG A 292 -35.84 10.61 5.84
CA ARG A 292 -36.58 11.16 7.01
C ARG A 292 -37.70 12.08 6.55
#